data_AF-A0AAV6BWI2-F1
#
_entry.id   AF-A0AAV6BWI2-F1
#
_cell.length_a   1.000
_cell.length_b   1.000
_cell.length_c   1.000
_cell.angle_alpha   90.00
_cell.angle_beta   90.00
_cell.angle_gamma   90.00
#
_symmetry.space_group_name_H-M   'P 1'
#
loop_
_entity.id
_entity.type
_entity.pdbx_description
1 polymer ?
#
loop_
_entity_poly.entity_id
_entity_poly.type
_entity_poly.pdbx_seq_one_letter_code
_entity_poly.pdbx_strand_id
1 'polypeptide(L)'
;MVRFATTVLTLLAACLAALPASAQSPAGPIPPKPGAPIQPAPKDQPAAQIRARVVEVNTPVTVRDAGGKMLLDLPQDAFRILDNGVEQKITHFDMGGDPLSVVILLECSSRIEPLLPGLRKTGII
;
A
#
# COMPACT_ATOMS: atom_id res chain seq x y z
N MET A 1 0.67 -24.17 -71.35
CA MET A 1 0.37 -24.88 -70.09
C MET A 1 1.34 -24.57 -68.93
N VAL A 2 1.98 -23.39 -68.88
CA VAL A 2 2.95 -23.05 -67.80
C VAL A 2 2.53 -21.83 -66.96
N ARG A 3 1.51 -21.08 -67.40
CA ARG A 3 1.00 -19.88 -66.70
C ARG A 3 -0.07 -20.17 -65.62
N PHE A 4 -0.68 -21.36 -65.64
CA PHE A 4 -1.68 -21.75 -64.63
C PHE A 4 -1.06 -22.30 -63.34
N ALA A 5 0.13 -22.91 -63.43
CA ALA A 5 0.83 -23.47 -62.28
C ALA A 5 1.37 -22.38 -61.33
N THR A 6 1.76 -21.22 -61.88
CA THR A 6 2.32 -20.10 -61.12
C THR A 6 1.27 -19.33 -60.32
N THR A 7 0.03 -19.25 -60.81
CA THR A 7 -1.08 -18.60 -60.10
C THR A 7 -1.68 -19.45 -58.98
N VAL A 8 -1.59 -20.79 -59.07
CA VAL A 8 -2.04 -21.69 -57.99
C VAL A 8 -1.03 -21.70 -56.83
N LEU A 9 0.27 -21.59 -57.14
CA LEU A 9 1.33 -21.56 -56.13
C LEU A 9 1.37 -20.26 -55.32
N THR A 10 0.98 -19.13 -55.92
CA THR A 10 0.87 -17.85 -55.21
C THR A 10 -0.41 -17.74 -54.37
N LEU A 11 -1.50 -18.43 -54.72
CA LEU A 11 -2.71 -18.50 -53.87
C LEU A 11 -2.51 -19.41 -52.65
N LEU A 12 -1.67 -20.44 -52.75
CA LEU A 12 -1.38 -21.33 -51.62
C LEU A 12 -0.43 -20.69 -50.59
N ALA A 13 0.43 -19.76 -51.02
CA ALA A 13 1.31 -18.99 -50.13
C ALA A 13 0.58 -17.87 -49.37
N ALA A 14 -0.58 -17.42 -49.85
CA ALA A 14 -1.40 -16.41 -49.17
C ALA A 14 -2.30 -16.99 -48.07
N CYS A 15 -2.47 -18.31 -48.01
CA CYS A 15 -3.32 -18.99 -47.02
C CYS A 15 -2.62 -19.36 -45.71
N LEU A 16 -1.30 -19.13 -45.59
CA LEU A 16 -0.52 -19.56 -44.42
C LEU A 16 -0.16 -18.43 -43.42
N ALA A 17 -0.57 -17.18 -43.70
CA ALA A 17 -0.19 -16.01 -42.89
C ALA A 17 -1.33 -15.45 -42.00
N ALA A 18 -2.49 -16.11 -41.94
CA ALA A 18 -3.67 -15.59 -41.23
C ALA A 18 -4.23 -16.53 -40.16
N LEU A 19 -3.35 -17.05 -39.27
CA LEU A 19 -3.75 -17.66 -38.01
C LEU A 19 -3.61 -16.62 -36.88
N PRO A 20 -4.65 -15.86 -36.51
CA PRO A 20 -4.69 -15.32 -35.16
C PRO A 20 -5.01 -16.49 -34.23
N ALA A 21 -3.97 -17.11 -33.69
CA ALA A 21 -4.06 -18.01 -32.55
C ALA A 21 -4.64 -17.22 -31.37
N SER A 22 -5.96 -17.19 -31.27
CA SER A 22 -6.68 -16.71 -30.10
C SER A 22 -6.58 -17.77 -29.02
N ALA A 23 -5.40 -17.87 -28.41
CA ALA A 23 -5.21 -18.55 -27.13
C ALA A 23 -5.81 -17.66 -26.02
N GLN A 24 -7.13 -17.59 -25.96
CA GLN A 24 -7.82 -17.01 -24.81
C GLN A 24 -8.01 -18.10 -23.78
N SER A 25 -7.12 -18.12 -22.79
CA SER A 25 -7.35 -18.81 -21.52
C SER A 25 -8.64 -18.23 -20.89
N PRO A 26 -9.60 -19.06 -20.44
CA PRO A 26 -10.75 -18.55 -19.69
C PRO A 26 -10.26 -17.85 -18.42
N ALA A 27 -10.49 -16.53 -18.35
CA ALA A 27 -10.28 -15.74 -17.15
C ALA A 27 -11.47 -15.95 -16.20
N GLY A 28 -11.38 -16.95 -15.34
CA GLY A 28 -12.35 -17.12 -14.26
C GLY A 28 -12.25 -18.47 -13.55
N PRO A 29 -12.58 -18.53 -12.25
CA PRO A 29 -12.77 -19.80 -11.55
C PRO A 29 -13.87 -20.60 -12.24
N ILE A 30 -13.56 -21.82 -12.70
CA ILE A 30 -14.55 -22.72 -13.28
C ILE A 30 -15.50 -23.14 -12.14
N PRO A 31 -16.81 -22.88 -12.24
CA PRO A 31 -17.75 -23.30 -11.21
C PRO A 31 -17.71 -24.83 -11.09
N PRO A 32 -17.61 -25.38 -9.86
CA PRO A 32 -17.54 -26.82 -9.66
C PRO A 32 -18.83 -27.48 -10.14
N LYS A 33 -18.70 -28.56 -10.89
CA LYS A 33 -19.83 -29.33 -11.43
C LYS A 33 -20.51 -30.08 -10.26
N PRO A 34 -21.81 -29.87 -10.00
CA PRO A 34 -22.51 -30.59 -8.93
C PRO A 34 -22.43 -32.11 -9.13
N GLY A 35 -21.94 -32.84 -8.13
CA GLY A 35 -21.81 -34.30 -8.17
C GLY A 35 -20.46 -34.84 -8.66
N ALA A 36 -19.49 -33.99 -9.01
CA ALA A 36 -18.13 -34.44 -9.27
C ALA A 36 -17.44 -34.89 -7.96
N PRO A 37 -16.64 -35.98 -7.97
CA PRO A 37 -15.87 -36.37 -6.81
C PRO A 37 -14.93 -35.23 -6.40
N ILE A 38 -15.05 -34.77 -5.16
CA ILE A 38 -14.16 -33.77 -4.57
C ILE A 38 -12.78 -34.41 -4.46
N GLN A 39 -11.81 -33.91 -5.22
CA GLN A 39 -10.41 -34.32 -5.07
C GLN A 39 -9.99 -34.06 -3.61
N PRO A 40 -9.60 -35.09 -2.84
CA PRO A 40 -9.08 -34.87 -1.50
C PRO A 40 -7.82 -34.00 -1.60
N ALA A 41 -7.67 -33.03 -0.70
CA ALA A 41 -6.43 -32.27 -0.60
C ALA A 41 -5.24 -33.24 -0.50
N PRO A 42 -4.15 -33.05 -1.28
CA PRO A 42 -2.98 -33.92 -1.20
C PRO A 42 -2.49 -34.02 0.24
N LYS A 43 -2.47 -35.24 0.80
CA LYS A 43 -2.18 -35.49 2.22
C LYS A 43 -0.72 -35.18 2.62
N ASP A 44 0.15 -34.98 1.62
CA ASP A 44 1.60 -34.80 1.79
C ASP A 44 2.11 -33.42 1.34
N GLN A 45 1.23 -32.48 1.00
CA GLN A 45 1.66 -31.10 0.74
C GLN A 45 1.53 -30.27 2.03
N PRO A 46 2.63 -29.65 2.52
CA PRO A 46 2.51 -28.67 3.58
C PRO A 46 1.53 -27.60 3.10
N ALA A 47 0.50 -27.30 3.91
CA ALA A 47 -0.50 -26.30 3.61
C ALA A 47 0.19 -25.04 3.08
N ALA A 48 -0.28 -24.51 1.94
CA ALA A 48 0.33 -23.35 1.30
C ALA A 48 0.40 -22.18 2.30
N GLN A 49 1.57 -21.96 2.90
CA GLN A 49 1.79 -20.89 3.85
C GLN A 49 2.01 -19.59 3.07
N ILE A 50 1.02 -18.70 3.08
CA ILE A 50 1.20 -17.34 2.59
C ILE A 50 2.14 -16.63 3.57
N ARG A 51 3.37 -16.35 3.12
CA ARG A 51 4.36 -15.56 3.85
C ARG A 51 4.52 -14.22 3.15
N ALA A 52 4.10 -13.14 3.80
CA ALA A 52 4.34 -11.77 3.34
C ALA A 52 5.30 -11.09 4.31
N ARG A 53 6.37 -10.49 3.78
CA ARG A 53 7.28 -9.63 4.55
C ARG A 53 6.97 -8.18 4.19
N VAL A 54 6.44 -7.43 5.15
CA VAL A 54 6.17 -5.99 4.99
C VAL A 54 7.26 -5.23 5.72
N VAL A 55 7.88 -4.28 5.03
CA VAL A 55 8.82 -3.32 5.63
C VAL A 55 8.08 -2.00 5.67
N GLU A 56 7.62 -1.61 6.85
CA GLU A 56 6.99 -0.33 7.11
C GLU A 56 8.03 0.62 7.70
N VAL A 57 8.01 1.88 7.28
CA VAL A 57 8.96 2.92 7.73
C VAL A 57 8.16 4.09 8.28
N ASN A 58 8.34 4.35 9.59
CA ASN A 58 7.71 5.49 10.25
C ASN A 58 8.57 6.74 10.08
N THR A 59 7.94 7.85 9.69
CA THR A 59 8.60 9.15 9.52
C THR A 59 7.88 10.20 10.37
N PRO A 60 8.26 10.37 11.65
CA PRO A 60 7.63 11.35 12.53
C PRO A 60 8.04 12.77 12.13
N VAL A 61 7.06 13.67 12.07
CA VAL A 61 7.27 15.08 11.70
C VAL A 61 6.56 16.01 12.68
N THR A 62 7.08 17.23 12.82
CA THR A 62 6.45 18.30 13.59
C THR A 62 6.45 19.57 12.74
N VAL A 63 5.29 20.18 12.56
CA VAL A 63 5.15 21.40 11.76
C VAL A 63 4.81 22.56 12.68
N ARG A 64 5.46 23.71 12.44
CA ARG A 64 5.24 24.96 13.17
C ARG A 64 5.03 26.11 12.21
N ASP A 65 4.25 27.10 12.62
CA ASP A 65 4.10 28.37 11.90
C ASP A 65 5.31 29.30 12.13
N ALA A 66 5.30 30.47 11.48
CA ALA A 66 6.36 31.47 11.63
C ALA A 66 6.50 32.03 13.06
N GLY A 67 5.45 31.94 13.88
CA GLY A 67 5.45 32.33 15.29
C GLY A 67 5.91 31.21 16.24
N GLY A 68 6.23 30.03 15.71
CA GLY A 68 6.66 28.86 16.48
C GLY A 68 5.52 28.03 17.07
N LYS A 69 4.25 28.35 16.76
CA LYS A 69 3.09 27.58 17.20
C LYS A 69 3.00 26.28 16.39
N MET A 70 2.69 25.16 17.04
CA MET A 70 2.50 23.88 16.38
C MET A 70 1.20 23.88 15.55
N LEU A 71 1.26 23.34 14.34
CA LEU A 71 0.10 23.11 13.49
C LEU A 71 -0.39 21.68 13.70
N LEU A 72 -1.65 21.53 14.11
CA LEU A 72 -2.25 20.26 14.57
C LEU A 72 -3.40 19.80 13.66
N ASP A 73 -3.65 20.51 12.56
CA ASP A 73 -4.80 20.34 11.67
C ASP A 73 -4.40 20.16 10.19
N LEU A 74 -3.12 19.84 9.94
CA LEU A 74 -2.62 19.59 8.59
C LEU A 74 -3.14 18.24 8.04
N PRO A 75 -3.86 18.26 6.91
CA PRO A 75 -4.31 17.04 6.26
C PRO A 75 -3.15 16.27 5.62
N GLN A 76 -3.35 14.98 5.34
CA GLN A 76 -2.34 14.10 4.73
C GLN A 76 -1.78 14.64 3.40
N ASP A 77 -2.60 15.29 2.58
CA ASP A 77 -2.21 15.86 1.28
C ASP A 77 -1.30 17.10 1.38
N ALA A 78 -1.15 17.66 2.58
CA ALA A 78 -0.13 18.67 2.87
C ALA A 78 1.29 18.08 2.94
N PHE A 79 1.44 16.74 2.90
CA PHE A 79 2.72 16.05 3.04
C PHE A 79 3.09 15.27 1.78
N ARG A 80 4.38 15.33 1.43
CA ARG A 80 4.99 14.50 0.38
C ARG A 80 6.27 13.89 0.93
N ILE A 81 6.38 12.57 0.84
CA ILE A 81 7.59 11.84 1.24
C ILE A 81 8.35 11.50 -0.03
N LEU A 82 9.65 11.79 -0.06
CA LEU A 82 10.54 11.36 -1.13
C LEU A 82 11.62 10.46 -0.56
N ASP A 83 11.88 9.36 -1.25
CA ASP A 83 13.03 8.51 -1.02
C ASP A 83 13.92 8.59 -2.27
N ASN A 84 15.16 9.06 -2.08
CA ASN A 84 16.12 9.31 -3.17
C ASN A 84 15.52 10.14 -4.33
N GLY A 85 14.67 11.12 -4.00
CA GLY A 85 14.01 11.98 -4.98
C GLY A 85 12.79 11.37 -5.67
N VAL A 86 12.40 10.15 -5.34
CA VAL A 86 11.18 9.50 -5.84
C VAL A 86 10.08 9.61 -4.79
N GLU A 87 8.91 10.12 -5.19
CA GLU A 87 7.76 10.26 -4.30
C GLU A 87 7.22 8.90 -3.83
N GLN A 88 7.05 8.78 -2.52
CA GLN A 88 6.57 7.57 -1.85
C GLN A 88 5.12 7.73 -1.44
N LYS A 89 4.35 6.65 -1.58
CA LYS A 89 2.96 6.61 -1.15
C LYS A 89 2.89 6.53 0.38
N ILE A 90 2.15 7.45 0.99
CA ILE A 90 1.80 7.38 2.42
C ILE A 90 0.71 6.32 2.58
N THR A 91 1.05 5.20 3.24
CA THR A 91 0.13 4.07 3.49
C THR A 91 -0.69 4.22 4.75
N HIS A 92 -0.12 4.88 5.77
CA HIS A 92 -0.76 5.19 7.03
C HIS A 92 -0.40 6.63 7.42
N PHE A 93 -1.40 7.40 7.82
CA PHE A 93 -1.24 8.76 8.29
C PHE A 93 -1.97 8.89 9.62
N ASP A 94 -1.22 9.27 10.64
CA ASP A 94 -1.73 9.48 11.98
C ASP A 94 -1.17 10.80 12.51
N MET A 95 -2.05 11.66 12.99
CA MET A 95 -1.67 12.91 13.66
C MET A 95 -1.44 12.69 15.17
N GLY A 96 -1.58 11.44 15.61
CA GLY A 96 -1.54 11.01 16.99
C GLY A 96 -2.80 11.41 17.74
N GLY A 97 -2.84 11.02 19.01
CA GLY A 97 -3.87 11.43 19.95
C GLY A 97 -5.04 10.45 20.00
N ASP A 98 -4.81 9.29 20.63
CA ASP A 98 -5.93 8.68 21.35
C ASP A 98 -6.48 9.73 22.33
N PRO A 99 -7.80 9.89 22.46
CA PRO A 99 -8.38 10.85 23.38
C PRO A 99 -7.85 10.62 24.81
N LEU A 100 -6.97 11.50 25.27
CA LEU A 100 -6.35 11.42 26.59
C LEU A 100 -6.85 12.58 27.44
N SER A 101 -7.48 12.27 28.56
CA SER A 101 -7.86 13.27 29.56
C SER A 101 -6.83 13.26 30.69
N VAL A 102 -6.05 14.34 30.81
CA VAL A 102 -5.02 14.52 31.85
C VAL A 102 -5.42 15.67 32.76
N VAL A 103 -5.31 15.47 34.08
CA VAL A 103 -5.38 16.53 35.08
C VAL A 103 -4.02 16.64 35.75
N ILE A 104 -3.42 17.83 35.71
CA ILE A 104 -2.17 18.14 36.41
C ILE A 104 -2.52 18.97 37.63
N LEU A 105 -2.37 18.40 38.84
CA LEU A 105 -2.54 19.11 40.10
C LEU A 105 -1.16 19.50 40.65
N LEU A 106 -0.96 20.80 40.89
CA LEU A 106 0.30 21.35 41.39
C LEU A 106 0.07 22.04 42.74
N GLU A 107 0.98 21.80 43.68
CA GLU A 107 1.04 22.57 44.92
C GLU A 107 1.83 23.88 44.66
N CYS A 108 1.18 25.02 44.85
CA CYS A 108 1.80 26.35 44.67
C CYS A 108 2.18 26.97 46.02
N SER A 109 3.03 26.27 46.79
CA SER A 109 3.61 26.82 48.03
C SER A 109 4.98 27.46 47.76
N SER A 110 5.42 28.36 48.65
CA SER A 110 6.72 29.04 48.53
C SER A 110 7.93 28.09 48.48
N ARG A 111 7.76 26.86 48.99
CA ARG A 111 8.76 25.79 48.90
C ARG A 111 8.86 25.18 47.50
N ILE A 112 7.76 25.14 46.75
CA ILE A 112 7.67 24.54 45.41
C ILE A 112 7.88 25.57 44.30
N GLU A 113 7.66 26.87 44.57
CA GLU A 113 7.86 28.00 43.63
C GLU A 113 9.15 27.91 42.78
N PRO A 114 10.32 27.55 43.33
CA PRO A 114 11.55 27.47 42.53
C PRO A 114 11.54 26.40 41.42
N LEU A 115 10.66 25.40 41.51
CA LEU A 115 10.51 24.31 40.54
C LEU A 115 9.52 24.64 39.42
N LEU A 116 8.62 25.61 39.64
CA LEU A 116 7.59 25.98 38.68
C LEU A 116 8.14 26.49 37.34
N PRO A 117 9.23 27.29 37.28
CA PRO A 117 9.82 27.70 36.00
C PRO A 117 10.29 26.55 35.12
N GLY A 118 10.72 25.43 35.73
CA GLY A 118 11.07 24.21 35.01
C GLY A 118 9.83 23.57 34.39
N LEU A 119 8.77 23.41 35.18
CA LEU A 119 7.48 22.86 34.71
C LEU A 119 6.87 23.68 33.57
N ARG A 120 7.00 25.01 33.60
CA ARG A 120 6.50 25.91 32.53
C ARG A 120 7.14 25.66 31.17
N LYS A 121 8.32 25.03 31.12
CA LYS A 121 9.03 24.69 29.88
C LYS A 121 8.78 23.26 29.41
N THR A 122 8.24 22.41 30.28
CA THR A 122 8.06 20.97 30.01
C THR A 122 6.73 20.66 29.32
N GLY A 123 5.73 21.54 29.45
CA GLY A 123 4.45 21.38 28.76
C GLY A 123 4.49 21.95 27.34
N ILE A 124 4.60 21.08 26.33
CA ILE A 124 3.90 21.33 25.06
C ILE A 124 2.50 20.78 25.29
N ILE A 125 1.59 21.63 25.75
CA ILE A 125 0.14 21.40 25.74
C ILE A 125 -0.46 22.39 24.75
#